data_AF-A0A2H9R8Y1-F1
#
_entry.id   AF-A0A2H9R8Y1-F1
#
_cell.length_a   1.000
_cell.length_b   1.000
_cell.length_c   1.000
_cell.angle_alpha   90.00
_cell.angle_beta   90.00
_cell.angle_gamma   90.00
#
_symmetry.space_group_name_H-M   'P 1'
#
loop_
_entity.id
_entity.type
_entity.pdbx_description
1 polymer ?
#
loop_
_entity_poly.entity_id
_entity_poly.type
_entity_poly.pdbx_seq_one_letter_code
_entity_poly.pdbx_strand_id
1 'polypeptide(L)'
;MLEIAITRIFSAAIWYHFAFVAVSVALVGLGSSGLLVHYRLKKIKENWAHDLTIASSIGICIILPITLYVMHSLASQVVYLPLFMFLFSIPFFFVGVVISTAFSAFAQNAGRLYAFDLIGASVGSLSVVLFLSLLGGEGTVLLVGIITSVCAAIFSVTIKNKKKIIISIAFVAFAVSLLGIHETTQMFSIPTDPTANKDLPIFLRENPGSHIAKTQWNSFSRIDVVEGISGNCIPSLDTRNPSQCVDEGVIAKIFIDGGAGTNIILWDGNPDSRKDLSSWMQYLPFKMIDDPKILIIGSGGGRDVIAAIASGSKDVTTVEINPIIFQTVRSYGDRAGNLYDHEYVHSNVDEGRSFVSRSQEKFDIIYIPFVDTWASVSSGGLGVSENFLYTKEGFQEYYDHLNENGKVVSVRWLIDSPRFVTTFIQLLENNGIPLKDTYKHIIIATSESTTKDPSVTMAIVSKSPFTESEVSFLSDSFIKNGYKSILVPGKIMMEPYPSLFEGNVSFEEFYSMYSTKVHPVTDDSPFFLSFEKPLPSILETLLYISIIIVGAFLVIPFIWLRSSEKKSELAISSVVIYFAALG
;
A
#
# COMPACT_ATOMS: atom_id res chain seq x y z
N MET A 1 7.44 6.24 16.71
CA MET A 1 7.61 4.77 16.64
C MET A 1 6.31 4.02 16.85
N LEU A 2 5.72 4.02 18.06
CA LEU A 2 4.50 3.23 18.34
C LEU A 2 3.35 3.50 17.37
N GLU A 3 3.07 4.78 17.10
CA GLU A 3 2.03 5.19 16.14
C GLU A 3 2.25 4.61 14.75
N ILE A 4 3.47 4.71 14.21
CA ILE A 4 3.83 4.16 12.89
C ILE A 4 3.79 2.62 12.88
N ALA A 5 4.15 1.95 13.97
CA ALA A 5 4.05 0.49 14.04
C ALA A 5 2.57 0.04 14.03
N ILE A 6 1.69 0.76 14.73
CA ILE A 6 0.25 0.45 14.78
C ILE A 6 -0.42 0.70 13.43
N THR A 7 -0.06 1.77 12.70
CA THR A 7 -0.61 2.01 11.35
C THR A 7 -0.32 0.84 10.42
N ARG A 8 0.90 0.28 10.48
CA ARG A 8 1.30 -0.92 9.71
C ARG A 8 0.53 -2.16 10.14
N ILE A 9 0.38 -2.39 11.45
CA ILE A 9 -0.39 -3.51 12.00
C ILE A 9 -1.84 -3.47 11.53
N PHE A 10 -2.52 -2.33 11.64
CA PHE A 10 -3.92 -2.19 11.21
C PHE A 10 -4.09 -2.35 9.70
N SER A 11 -3.15 -1.84 8.91
CA SER A 11 -3.15 -2.04 7.44
C SER A 11 -3.11 -3.52 7.07
N ALA A 12 -2.15 -4.26 7.63
CA ALA A 12 -1.95 -5.68 7.33
C ALA A 12 -3.09 -6.55 7.86
N ALA A 13 -3.47 -6.37 9.13
CA ALA A 13 -4.40 -7.26 9.81
C ALA A 13 -5.87 -7.06 9.41
N ILE A 14 -6.28 -5.81 9.24
CA ILE A 14 -7.68 -5.45 9.03
C ILE A 14 -7.85 -4.90 7.61
N TRP A 15 -7.53 -3.62 7.39
CA TRP A 15 -7.55 -2.93 6.10
C TRP A 15 -6.80 -1.61 6.20
N TYR A 16 -6.27 -1.11 5.08
CA TYR A 16 -5.49 0.12 5.01
C TYR A 16 -6.21 1.35 5.57
N HIS A 17 -7.53 1.49 5.38
CA HIS A 17 -8.28 2.67 5.88
C HIS A 17 -8.25 2.83 7.41
N PHE A 18 -8.04 1.74 8.16
CA PHE A 18 -7.88 1.82 9.61
C PHE A 18 -6.49 2.26 10.05
N ALA A 19 -5.51 2.38 9.15
CA ALA A 19 -4.23 3.00 9.47
C ALA A 19 -4.43 4.44 9.97
N PHE A 20 -5.31 5.22 9.34
CA PHE A 20 -5.61 6.60 9.77
C PHE A 20 -6.26 6.68 11.15
N VAL A 21 -6.96 5.62 11.59
CA VAL A 21 -7.53 5.56 12.93
C VAL A 21 -6.45 5.55 14.01
N ALA A 22 -5.24 5.06 13.72
CA ALA A 22 -4.14 5.06 14.68
C ALA A 22 -3.81 6.48 15.19
N VAL A 23 -3.91 7.49 14.31
CA VAL A 23 -3.71 8.90 14.67
C VAL A 23 -4.79 9.35 15.66
N SER A 24 -6.05 9.06 15.36
CA SER A 24 -7.17 9.37 16.26
C SER A 24 -7.05 8.66 17.61
N VAL A 25 -6.63 7.40 17.62
CA VAL A 25 -6.39 6.61 18.84
C VAL A 25 -5.26 7.22 19.68
N ALA A 26 -4.18 7.67 19.03
CA ALA A 26 -3.08 8.36 19.68
C ALA A 26 -3.53 9.67 20.32
N LEU A 27 -4.25 10.51 19.56
CA LEU A 27 -4.77 11.80 20.04
C LEU A 27 -5.76 11.63 21.20
N VAL A 28 -6.66 10.65 21.13
CA VAL A 28 -7.62 10.36 22.21
C VAL A 28 -6.89 9.93 23.48
N GLY A 29 -5.89 9.05 23.38
CA GLY A 29 -5.06 8.63 24.51
C GLY A 29 -4.32 9.82 25.13
N LEU A 30 -3.57 10.57 24.32
CA LEU A 30 -2.81 11.75 24.75
C LEU A 30 -3.72 12.81 25.38
N GLY A 31 -4.83 13.18 24.73
CA GLY A 31 -5.75 14.20 25.20
C GLY A 31 -6.45 13.84 26.52
N SER A 32 -6.93 12.60 26.64
CA SER A 32 -7.58 12.12 27.88
C SER A 32 -6.61 12.07 29.06
N SER A 33 -5.34 11.76 28.82
CA SER A 33 -4.30 11.78 29.85
C SER A 33 -3.99 13.20 30.35
N GLY A 34 -3.92 14.19 29.47
CA GLY A 34 -3.68 15.59 29.82
C GLY A 34 -4.81 16.14 30.70
N LEU A 35 -6.06 15.79 30.39
CA LEU A 35 -7.22 16.14 31.21
C LEU A 35 -7.14 15.52 32.61
N LEU A 36 -6.77 14.23 32.70
CA LEU A 36 -6.60 13.54 33.98
C LEU A 36 -5.50 14.23 34.82
N VAL A 37 -4.33 14.47 34.23
CA VAL A 37 -3.20 15.11 34.90
C VAL A 37 -3.60 16.51 35.37
N HIS A 38 -4.25 17.32 34.54
CA HIS A 38 -4.74 18.65 34.93
C HIS A 38 -5.67 18.63 36.15
N TYR A 39 -6.64 17.70 36.19
CA TYR A 39 -7.57 17.61 37.31
C TYR A 39 -6.94 17.03 38.58
N ARG A 40 -6.03 16.06 38.44
CA ARG A 40 -5.31 15.42 39.54
C ARG A 40 -4.19 16.30 40.11
N LEU A 41 -3.60 17.18 39.31
CA LEU A 41 -2.59 18.17 39.74
C LEU A 41 -3.09 19.05 40.90
N LYS A 42 -4.40 19.35 40.94
CA LYS A 42 -5.00 20.15 42.03
C LYS A 42 -5.07 19.42 43.38
N LYS A 43 -4.79 18.11 43.42
CA LYS A 43 -5.01 17.25 44.61
C LYS A 43 -3.76 16.55 45.14
N ILE A 44 -2.58 16.72 44.54
CA ILE A 44 -1.40 15.88 44.87
C ILE A 44 -0.19 16.74 45.28
N LYS A 45 0.52 16.30 46.34
CA LYS A 45 1.74 16.91 46.93
C LYS A 45 3.06 16.41 46.27
N GLU A 46 4.21 16.89 46.77
CA GLU A 46 5.59 16.64 46.32
C GLU A 46 5.90 15.18 45.89
N ASN A 47 6.77 15.03 44.88
CA ASN A 47 7.23 13.78 44.24
C ASN A 47 6.25 13.03 43.32
N TRP A 48 5.06 13.58 43.07
CA TRP A 48 4.05 12.96 42.19
C TRP A 48 4.54 12.69 40.76
N ALA A 49 5.38 13.57 40.23
CA ALA A 49 5.77 13.51 38.82
C ALA A 49 6.60 12.26 38.50
N HIS A 50 7.56 11.96 39.36
CA HIS A 50 8.44 10.81 39.23
C HIS A 50 7.70 9.48 39.32
N ASP A 51 6.79 9.37 40.28
CA ASP A 51 6.04 8.13 40.55
C ASP A 51 5.09 7.82 39.41
N LEU A 52 4.46 8.87 38.89
CA LEU A 52 3.54 8.79 37.78
C LEU A 52 4.27 8.45 36.46
N THR A 53 5.46 9.02 36.21
CA THR A 53 6.28 8.67 35.05
C THR A 53 6.72 7.20 35.07
N ILE A 54 7.19 6.69 36.23
CA ILE A 54 7.61 5.29 36.36
C ILE A 54 6.41 4.35 36.22
N ALA A 55 5.30 4.64 36.89
CA ALA A 55 4.09 3.82 36.81
C ALA A 55 3.53 3.78 35.39
N SER A 56 3.47 4.91 34.68
CA SER A 56 3.01 4.97 33.29
C SER A 56 3.94 4.21 32.34
N SER A 57 5.26 4.31 32.53
CA SER A 57 6.24 3.58 31.71
C SER A 57 6.10 2.06 31.85
N ILE A 58 5.86 1.58 33.07
CA ILE A 58 5.53 0.18 33.36
C ILE A 58 4.15 -0.18 32.77
N GLY A 59 3.17 0.71 32.87
CA GLY A 59 1.84 0.54 32.26
C GLY A 59 1.92 0.28 30.76
N ILE A 60 2.77 1.03 30.03
CA ILE A 60 3.01 0.79 28.59
C ILE A 60 3.59 -0.61 28.37
N CYS A 61 4.60 -1.00 29.14
CA CYS A 61 5.24 -2.33 29.04
C CYS A 61 4.26 -3.48 29.25
N ILE A 62 3.24 -3.30 30.10
CA ILE A 62 2.23 -4.32 30.39
C ILE A 62 1.13 -4.34 29.33
N ILE A 63 0.61 -3.17 28.93
CA ILE A 63 -0.58 -3.10 28.08
C ILE A 63 -0.29 -3.44 26.62
N LEU A 64 0.89 -3.11 26.11
CA LEU A 64 1.26 -3.43 24.73
C LEU A 64 1.18 -4.94 24.41
N PRO A 65 1.85 -5.84 25.15
CA PRO A 65 1.75 -7.28 24.89
C PRO A 65 0.33 -7.82 25.12
N ILE A 66 -0.42 -7.30 26.10
CA ILE A 66 -1.82 -7.69 26.29
C ILE A 66 -2.65 -7.33 25.07
N THR A 67 -2.46 -6.13 24.52
CA THR A 67 -3.18 -5.66 23.33
C THR A 67 -2.88 -6.53 22.12
N LEU A 68 -1.60 -6.83 21.88
CA LEU A 68 -1.18 -7.73 20.79
C LEU A 68 -1.74 -9.14 20.98
N TYR A 69 -1.70 -9.69 22.20
CA TYR A 69 -2.22 -11.02 22.49
C TYR A 69 -3.74 -11.12 22.30
N VAL A 70 -4.49 -10.10 22.72
CA VAL A 70 -5.94 -10.03 22.49
C VAL A 70 -6.25 -9.97 21.00
N MET A 71 -5.49 -9.16 20.24
CA MET A 71 -5.66 -9.07 18.78
C MET A 71 -5.35 -10.40 18.08
N HIS A 72 -4.27 -11.09 18.49
CA HIS A 72 -3.94 -12.44 18.03
C HIS A 72 -5.07 -13.44 18.35
N SER A 73 -5.52 -13.47 19.60
CA SER A 73 -6.51 -14.44 20.09
C SER A 73 -7.88 -14.27 19.42
N LEU A 74 -8.24 -13.03 19.06
CA LEU A 74 -9.49 -12.70 18.37
C LEU A 74 -9.33 -12.71 16.84
N ALA A 75 -8.23 -13.26 16.33
CA ALA A 75 -7.91 -13.40 14.93
C ALA A 75 -8.10 -12.10 14.12
N SER A 76 -7.80 -10.94 14.72
CA SER A 76 -7.95 -9.62 14.09
C SER A 76 -9.34 -9.31 13.49
N GLN A 77 -10.41 -9.97 13.95
CA GLN A 77 -11.74 -9.82 13.34
C GLN A 77 -12.22 -8.37 13.39
N VAL A 78 -12.74 -7.88 12.26
CA VAL A 78 -13.20 -6.48 12.12
C VAL A 78 -14.28 -6.11 13.16
N VAL A 79 -15.09 -7.08 13.60
CA VAL A 79 -16.12 -6.89 14.63
C VAL A 79 -15.55 -6.38 15.96
N TYR A 80 -14.31 -6.75 16.30
CA TYR A 80 -13.63 -6.32 17.52
C TYR A 80 -12.81 -5.04 17.35
N LEU A 81 -12.90 -4.36 16.21
CA LEU A 81 -12.16 -3.14 15.95
C LEU A 81 -12.33 -2.07 17.05
N PRO A 82 -13.53 -1.77 17.59
CA PRO A 82 -13.66 -0.81 18.69
C PRO A 82 -12.88 -1.22 19.94
N LEU A 83 -12.80 -2.52 20.23
CA LEU A 83 -12.00 -3.06 21.33
C LEU A 83 -10.52 -2.85 21.06
N PHE A 84 -10.04 -3.13 19.85
CA PHE A 84 -8.63 -2.89 19.48
C PHE A 84 -8.27 -1.41 19.56
N MET A 85 -9.12 -0.52 19.04
CA MET A 85 -8.94 0.93 19.14
C MET A 85 -8.85 1.39 20.60
N PHE A 86 -9.74 0.89 21.46
CA PHE A 86 -9.71 1.19 22.89
C PHE A 86 -8.42 0.70 23.55
N LEU A 87 -8.03 -0.56 23.31
CA LEU A 87 -6.82 -1.13 23.89
C LEU A 87 -5.56 -0.38 23.46
N PHE A 88 -5.43 -0.04 22.17
CA PHE A 88 -4.30 0.75 21.67
C PHE A 88 -4.31 2.20 22.15
N SER A 89 -5.45 2.77 22.58
CA SER A 89 -5.50 4.10 23.17
C SER A 89 -4.86 4.16 24.57
N ILE A 90 -4.83 3.04 25.30
CA ILE A 90 -4.33 2.98 26.68
C ILE A 90 -2.79 3.20 26.75
N PRO A 91 -1.94 2.60 25.89
CA PRO A 91 -0.53 2.95 25.80
C PRO A 91 -0.31 4.44 25.54
N PHE A 92 -1.05 5.04 24.59
CA PHE A 92 -0.95 6.47 24.31
C PHE A 92 -1.42 7.33 25.47
N PHE A 93 -2.41 6.88 26.22
CA PHE A 93 -2.79 7.52 27.47
C PHE A 93 -1.62 7.56 28.46
N PHE A 94 -0.91 6.45 28.67
CA PHE A 94 0.26 6.45 29.53
C PHE A 94 1.41 7.31 29.00
N VAL A 95 1.64 7.32 27.68
CA VAL A 95 2.61 8.24 27.05
C VAL A 95 2.25 9.69 27.35
N GLY A 96 0.98 10.05 27.18
CA GLY A 96 0.52 11.41 27.44
C GLY A 96 0.56 11.79 28.91
N VAL A 97 0.38 10.83 29.83
CA VAL A 97 0.64 11.04 31.26
C VAL A 97 2.11 11.40 31.47
N VAL A 98 3.06 10.66 30.87
CA VAL A 98 4.50 10.94 30.99
C VAL A 98 4.83 12.34 30.48
N ILE A 99 4.36 12.70 29.29
CA ILE A 99 4.60 14.00 28.67
C ILE A 99 3.99 15.13 29.51
N SER A 100 2.69 15.04 29.82
CA SER A 100 1.97 16.06 30.59
C SER A 100 2.59 16.29 31.96
N THR A 101 3.05 15.20 32.60
CA THR A 101 3.74 15.25 33.89
C THR A 101 5.09 15.94 33.79
N ALA A 102 5.88 15.63 32.75
CA ALA A 102 7.18 16.25 32.53
C ALA A 102 7.04 17.76 32.27
N PHE A 103 6.11 18.17 31.41
CA PHE A 103 5.86 19.59 31.12
C PHE A 103 5.31 20.35 32.33
N SER A 104 4.49 19.71 33.16
CA SER A 104 3.97 20.32 34.39
C SER A 104 5.06 20.47 35.46
N ALA A 105 5.94 19.48 35.63
CA ALA A 105 6.98 19.49 36.64
C ALA A 105 8.16 20.42 36.27
N PHE A 106 8.48 20.54 34.97
CA PHE A 106 9.63 21.30 34.47
C PHE A 106 9.22 22.48 33.59
N ALA A 107 8.08 23.12 33.90
CA ALA A 107 7.52 24.21 33.09
C ALA A 107 8.50 25.36 32.80
N GLN A 108 9.42 25.66 33.73
CA GLN A 108 10.45 26.69 33.55
C GLN A 108 11.45 26.37 32.42
N ASN A 109 11.64 25.09 32.10
CA ASN A 109 12.55 24.60 31.07
C ASN A 109 11.81 24.04 29.85
N ALA A 110 10.53 24.42 29.66
CA ALA A 110 9.66 23.84 28.63
C ALA A 110 10.27 23.84 27.22
N GLY A 111 10.99 24.91 26.83
CA GLY A 111 11.66 24.98 25.53
C GLY A 111 12.72 23.88 25.32
N ARG A 112 13.51 23.57 26.34
CA ARG A 112 14.50 22.48 26.27
C ARG A 112 13.81 21.11 26.27
N LEU A 113 12.77 20.95 27.09
CA LEU A 113 12.00 19.71 27.13
C LEU A 113 11.35 19.41 25.78
N TYR A 114 10.78 20.43 25.15
CA TYR A 114 10.21 20.35 23.81
C TYR A 114 11.27 20.01 22.74
N ALA A 115 12.47 20.59 22.83
CA ALA A 115 13.57 20.23 21.93
C ALA A 115 13.96 18.75 22.04
N PHE A 116 14.06 18.20 23.25
CA PHE A 116 14.35 16.78 23.46
C PHE A 116 13.20 15.87 23.02
N ASP A 117 11.95 16.30 23.20
CA ASP A 117 10.77 15.59 22.70
C ASP A 117 10.79 15.47 21.17
N LEU A 118 11.05 16.58 20.46
CA LEU A 118 11.20 16.58 19.01
C LEU A 118 12.35 15.70 18.52
N ILE A 119 13.53 15.77 19.17
CA ILE A 119 14.66 14.89 18.84
C ILE A 119 14.26 13.42 19.04
N GLY A 120 13.60 13.10 20.15
CA GLY A 120 13.10 11.75 20.43
C GLY A 120 12.09 11.27 19.39
N ALA A 121 11.16 12.14 18.98
CA ALA A 121 10.19 11.85 17.93
C ALA A 121 10.87 11.61 16.58
N SER A 122 11.86 12.42 16.19
CA SER A 122 12.65 12.24 14.95
C SER A 122 13.48 10.96 14.97
N VAL A 123 14.15 10.65 16.08
CA VAL A 123 14.90 9.38 16.22
C VAL A 123 13.92 8.21 16.16
N GLY A 124 12.77 8.31 16.83
CA GLY A 124 11.74 7.28 16.83
C GLY A 124 10.99 7.12 15.51
N SER A 125 10.94 8.13 14.64
CA SER A 125 10.37 8.03 13.30
C SER A 125 11.36 7.43 12.30
N LEU A 126 12.66 7.71 12.43
CA LEU A 126 13.69 7.05 11.63
C LEU A 126 13.92 5.59 12.04
N SER A 127 14.00 5.34 13.36
CA SER A 127 14.31 4.00 13.89
C SER A 127 13.22 2.98 13.61
N VAL A 128 11.96 3.41 13.43
CA VAL A 128 10.85 2.48 13.15
C VAL A 128 11.07 1.74 11.83
N VAL A 129 11.68 2.38 10.83
CA VAL A 129 11.96 1.77 9.52
C VAL A 129 12.91 0.57 9.69
N LEU A 130 13.97 0.76 10.48
CA LEU A 130 14.93 -0.30 10.81
C LEU A 130 14.27 -1.43 11.61
N PHE A 131 13.54 -1.09 12.67
CA PHE A 131 12.97 -2.11 13.56
C PHE A 131 11.78 -2.87 12.94
N LEU A 132 11.00 -2.25 12.05
CA LEU A 132 9.98 -2.96 11.28
C LEU A 132 10.61 -4.04 10.38
N SER A 133 11.75 -3.74 9.76
CA SER A 133 12.48 -4.71 8.94
C SER A 133 13.17 -5.81 9.77
N LEU A 134 13.62 -5.50 11.00
CA LEU A 134 14.36 -6.47 11.83
C LEU A 134 13.45 -7.32 12.74
N LEU A 135 12.40 -6.73 13.31
CA LEU A 135 11.56 -7.32 14.36
C LEU A 135 10.09 -7.47 13.92
N GLY A 136 9.74 -7.04 12.71
CA GLY A 136 8.36 -6.98 12.26
C GLY A 136 7.51 -5.92 12.96
N GLY A 137 6.23 -5.87 12.62
CA GLY A 137 5.27 -4.93 13.22
C GLY A 137 5.12 -5.15 14.72
N GLU A 138 4.94 -6.40 15.10
CA GLU A 138 4.67 -6.85 16.46
C GLU A 138 5.89 -6.70 17.37
N GLY A 139 7.06 -7.17 16.92
CA GLY A 139 8.31 -7.01 17.66
C GLY A 139 8.72 -5.55 17.82
N THR A 140 8.43 -4.68 16.84
CA THR A 140 8.64 -3.22 16.98
C THR A 140 7.76 -2.62 18.07
N VAL A 141 6.51 -3.09 18.21
CA VAL A 141 5.63 -2.66 19.31
C VAL A 141 6.16 -3.16 20.65
N LEU A 142 6.63 -4.42 20.75
CA LEU A 142 7.23 -4.95 21.97
C LEU A 142 8.51 -4.19 22.37
N LEU A 143 9.32 -3.75 21.39
CA LEU A 143 10.50 -2.92 21.60
C LEU A 143 10.16 -1.58 22.28
N VAL A 144 8.99 -0.99 21.98
CA VAL A 144 8.52 0.22 22.71
C VAL A 144 8.43 -0.06 24.21
N GLY A 145 7.91 -1.23 24.60
CA GLY A 145 7.82 -1.66 26.00
C GLY A 145 9.20 -1.81 26.67
N ILE A 146 10.21 -2.27 25.92
CA ILE A 146 11.61 -2.32 26.40
C ILE A 146 12.13 -0.89 26.63
N ILE A 147 11.97 0.00 25.65
CA ILE A 147 12.44 1.39 25.72
C ILE A 147 11.81 2.10 26.92
N THR A 148 10.49 1.99 27.13
CA THR A 148 9.82 2.64 28.26
C THR A 148 10.26 2.06 29.60
N SER A 149 10.50 0.75 29.67
CA SER A 149 11.01 0.10 30.89
C SER A 149 12.44 0.54 31.22
N VAL A 150 13.30 0.72 30.22
CA VAL A 150 14.65 1.27 30.39
C VAL A 150 14.57 2.71 30.88
N CYS A 151 13.69 3.54 30.29
CA CYS A 151 13.45 4.89 30.78
C CYS A 151 12.99 4.89 32.26
N ALA A 152 12.08 3.99 32.65
CA ALA A 152 11.63 3.85 34.04
C ALA A 152 12.79 3.51 34.98
N ALA A 153 13.72 2.65 34.55
CA ALA A 153 14.91 2.30 35.32
C ALA A 153 15.86 3.49 35.49
N ILE A 154 16.13 4.23 34.40
CA ILE A 154 16.95 5.45 34.43
C ILE A 154 16.36 6.48 35.39
N PHE A 155 15.05 6.75 35.30
CA PHE A 155 14.37 7.67 36.22
C PHE A 155 14.47 7.18 37.68
N SER A 156 14.25 5.89 37.93
CA SER A 156 14.33 5.30 39.27
C SER A 156 15.73 5.43 39.88
N VAL A 157 16.79 5.31 39.07
CA VAL A 157 18.19 5.51 39.50
C VAL A 157 18.44 6.98 39.86
N THR A 158 17.95 7.92 39.06
CA THR A 158 18.08 9.37 39.32
C THR A 158 17.46 9.79 40.65
N ILE A 159 16.33 9.16 41.03
CA ILE A 159 15.63 9.42 42.31
C ILE A 159 16.29 8.68 43.49
N LYS A 160 17.27 7.80 43.22
CA LYS A 160 17.99 6.99 44.22
C LYS A 160 17.07 6.08 45.06
N ASN A 161 15.95 5.63 44.51
CA ASN A 161 15.01 4.74 45.21
C ASN A 161 15.24 3.27 44.85
N LYS A 162 15.91 2.52 45.74
CA LYS A 162 16.27 1.10 45.53
C LYS A 162 15.10 0.19 45.15
N LYS A 163 13.92 0.38 45.75
CA LYS A 163 12.74 -0.45 45.45
C LYS A 163 12.27 -0.24 44.01
N LYS A 164 12.19 1.02 43.57
CA LYS A 164 11.78 1.38 42.20
C LYS A 164 12.79 0.91 41.16
N ILE A 165 14.10 1.02 41.47
CA ILE A 165 15.17 0.49 40.61
C ILE A 165 14.99 -1.01 40.37
N ILE A 166 14.81 -1.80 41.43
CA ILE A 166 14.62 -3.26 41.32
C ILE A 166 13.39 -3.59 40.48
N ILE A 167 12.26 -2.91 40.74
CA ILE A 167 11.02 -3.09 39.98
C ILE A 167 11.24 -2.77 38.50
N SER A 168 11.82 -1.62 38.18
CA SER A 168 12.06 -1.21 36.79
C SER A 168 13.02 -2.17 36.06
N ILE A 169 14.08 -2.65 36.71
CA ILE A 169 14.98 -3.65 36.13
C ILE A 169 14.25 -4.98 35.88
N ALA A 170 13.39 -5.40 36.80
CA ALA A 170 12.56 -6.59 36.59
C ALA A 170 11.63 -6.44 35.37
N PHE A 171 11.07 -5.24 35.16
CA PHE A 171 10.26 -4.95 33.97
C PHE A 171 11.07 -4.90 32.68
N VAL A 172 12.33 -4.43 32.70
CA VAL A 172 13.24 -4.54 31.55
C VAL A 172 13.48 -6.02 31.20
N ALA A 173 13.80 -6.85 32.18
CA ALA A 173 13.99 -8.28 31.97
C ALA A 173 12.72 -8.96 31.45
N PHE A 174 11.55 -8.60 31.99
CA PHE A 174 10.25 -9.05 31.51
C PHE A 174 10.01 -8.65 30.05
N ALA A 175 10.19 -7.38 29.69
CA ALA A 175 9.99 -6.89 28.32
C ALA A 175 10.91 -7.61 27.30
N VAL A 176 12.18 -7.80 27.66
CA VAL A 176 13.15 -8.54 26.84
C VAL A 176 12.74 -10.01 26.69
N SER A 177 12.24 -10.64 27.77
CA SER A 177 11.76 -12.01 27.70
C SER A 177 10.55 -12.17 26.78
N LEU A 178 9.64 -11.18 26.72
CA LEU A 178 8.49 -11.19 25.82
C LEU A 178 8.92 -11.13 24.35
N LEU A 179 9.94 -10.32 24.02
CA LEU A 179 10.49 -10.29 22.67
C LEU A 179 11.13 -11.63 22.30
N GLY A 180 11.89 -12.26 23.20
CA GLY A 180 12.45 -13.60 22.97
C GLY A 180 11.39 -14.70 22.83
N ILE A 181 10.30 -14.62 23.62
CA ILE A 181 9.14 -15.52 23.48
C ILE A 181 8.45 -15.29 22.13
N HIS A 182 8.29 -14.03 21.70
CA HIS A 182 7.69 -13.72 20.41
C HIS A 182 8.45 -14.35 19.25
N GLU A 183 9.77 -14.18 19.20
CA GLU A 183 10.63 -14.73 18.14
C GLU A 183 10.55 -16.26 18.06
N THR A 184 10.40 -16.93 19.20
CA THR A 184 10.41 -18.41 19.27
C THR A 184 9.03 -19.05 19.09
N THR A 185 7.96 -18.41 19.58
CA THR A 185 6.62 -19.01 19.65
C THR A 185 5.59 -18.32 18.76
N GLN A 186 5.90 -17.14 18.22
CA GLN A 186 4.97 -16.31 17.46
C GLN A 186 3.67 -15.97 18.24
N MET A 187 3.71 -16.01 19.59
CA MET A 187 2.56 -15.83 20.48
C MET A 187 1.84 -14.48 20.30
N PHE A 188 2.57 -13.46 19.83
CA PHE A 188 2.03 -12.12 19.56
C PHE A 188 1.89 -11.81 18.07
N SER A 189 2.14 -12.77 17.18
CA SER A 189 1.96 -12.58 15.73
C SER A 189 0.54 -12.15 15.44
N ILE A 190 0.34 -11.25 14.50
CA ILE A 190 -1.03 -10.82 14.20
C ILE A 190 -1.52 -11.66 13.03
N PRO A 191 -2.48 -12.59 13.23
CA PRO A 191 -3.03 -13.35 12.12
C PRO A 191 -3.92 -12.44 11.27
N THR A 192 -4.04 -12.79 10.00
CA THR A 192 -5.03 -12.17 9.10
C THR A 192 -6.42 -12.65 9.49
N ASP A 193 -7.41 -11.75 9.49
CA ASP A 193 -8.80 -12.09 9.78
C ASP A 193 -9.32 -13.14 8.79
N PRO A 194 -9.67 -14.36 9.24
CA PRO A 194 -10.13 -15.43 8.36
C PRO A 194 -11.51 -15.16 7.75
N THR A 195 -12.27 -14.19 8.28
CA THR A 195 -13.57 -13.76 7.78
C THR A 195 -13.49 -12.49 6.93
N ALA A 196 -12.33 -11.83 6.87
CA ALA A 196 -12.17 -10.63 6.07
C ALA A 196 -12.40 -10.93 4.58
N ASN A 197 -12.93 -9.93 3.88
CA ASN A 197 -13.07 -9.92 2.42
C ASN A 197 -11.77 -9.47 1.74
N LYS A 198 -10.63 -9.96 2.24
CA LYS A 198 -9.30 -9.74 1.68
C LYS A 198 -8.87 -10.96 0.87
N ASP A 199 -8.03 -10.76 -0.15
CA ASP A 199 -7.63 -11.82 -1.08
C ASP A 199 -6.99 -13.02 -0.39
N LEU A 200 -6.12 -12.82 0.60
CA LEU A 200 -5.47 -13.93 1.30
C LEU A 200 -6.49 -14.81 2.08
N PRO A 201 -7.34 -14.26 2.97
CA PRO A 201 -8.40 -15.04 3.61
C PRO A 201 -9.36 -15.70 2.62
N ILE A 202 -9.76 -14.99 1.55
CA ILE A 202 -10.60 -15.57 0.49
C ILE A 202 -9.89 -16.78 -0.12
N PHE A 203 -8.63 -16.63 -0.51
CA PHE A 203 -7.83 -17.67 -1.14
C PHE A 203 -7.66 -18.90 -0.23
N LEU A 204 -7.37 -18.71 1.06
CA LEU A 204 -7.24 -19.81 2.01
C LEU A 204 -8.56 -20.57 2.20
N ARG A 205 -9.71 -19.87 2.21
CA ARG A 205 -11.04 -20.50 2.28
C ARG A 205 -11.37 -21.30 1.02
N GLU A 206 -11.00 -20.78 -0.14
CA GLU A 206 -11.21 -21.44 -1.44
C GLU A 206 -10.24 -22.60 -1.70
N ASN A 207 -9.08 -22.62 -1.01
CA ASN A 207 -8.03 -23.62 -1.17
C ASN A 207 -7.72 -24.28 0.18
N PRO A 208 -8.57 -25.20 0.68
CA PRO A 208 -8.46 -25.75 2.03
C PRO A 208 -7.19 -26.60 2.29
N GLY A 209 -6.48 -27.03 1.24
CA GLY A 209 -5.17 -27.69 1.37
C GLY A 209 -4.00 -26.73 1.56
N SER A 210 -4.24 -25.43 1.31
CA SER A 210 -3.20 -24.41 1.37
C SER A 210 -2.97 -23.91 2.80
N HIS A 211 -1.75 -23.46 3.07
CA HIS A 211 -1.36 -22.90 4.36
C HIS A 211 -0.31 -21.80 4.19
N ILE A 212 -0.28 -20.85 5.12
CA ILE A 212 0.77 -19.83 5.16
C ILE A 212 2.07 -20.51 5.63
N ALA A 213 3.00 -20.71 4.70
CA ALA A 213 4.30 -21.31 4.97
C ALA A 213 5.28 -20.31 5.60
N LYS A 214 5.14 -19.02 5.28
CA LYS A 214 6.05 -17.98 5.75
C LYS A 214 5.37 -16.62 5.83
N THR A 215 5.65 -15.87 6.89
CA THR A 215 5.27 -14.45 7.02
C THR A 215 6.51 -13.63 7.32
N GLN A 216 6.73 -12.55 6.59
CA GLN A 216 7.84 -11.62 6.83
C GLN A 216 7.40 -10.17 6.68
N TRP A 217 8.10 -9.27 7.36
CA TRP A 217 7.83 -7.84 7.37
C TRP A 217 9.01 -7.05 6.81
N ASN A 218 8.72 -5.99 6.09
CA ASN A 218 9.65 -4.89 5.86
C ASN A 218 9.00 -3.56 6.31
N SER A 219 9.66 -2.45 6.04
CA SER A 219 9.19 -1.12 6.46
C SER A 219 7.87 -0.66 5.81
N PHE A 220 7.48 -1.24 4.68
CA PHE A 220 6.33 -0.78 3.87
C PHE A 220 5.29 -1.85 3.56
N SER A 221 5.52 -3.13 3.91
CA SER A 221 4.64 -4.25 3.60
C SER A 221 4.88 -5.44 4.53
N ARG A 222 3.83 -6.24 4.70
CA ARG A 222 3.89 -7.63 5.16
C ARG A 222 3.74 -8.55 3.96
N ILE A 223 4.57 -9.59 3.91
CA ILE A 223 4.55 -10.62 2.88
C ILE A 223 4.17 -11.96 3.51
N ASP A 224 3.10 -12.57 3.01
CA ASP A 224 2.65 -13.91 3.39
C ASP A 224 2.80 -14.86 2.19
N VAL A 225 3.52 -15.96 2.37
CA VAL A 225 3.75 -16.98 1.34
C VAL A 225 2.87 -18.18 1.64
N VAL A 226 2.02 -18.55 0.70
CA VAL A 226 1.07 -19.65 0.81
C VAL A 226 1.53 -20.81 -0.06
N GLU A 227 1.65 -21.99 0.55
CA GLU A 227 2.01 -23.26 -0.11
C GLU A 227 0.91 -24.30 0.09
N GLY A 228 1.12 -25.51 -0.44
CA GLY A 228 0.16 -26.61 -0.31
C GLY A 228 -1.09 -26.42 -1.18
N ILE A 229 -0.96 -25.66 -2.27
CA ILE A 229 -2.05 -25.39 -3.20
C ILE A 229 -2.36 -26.70 -3.95
N SER A 230 -3.28 -27.49 -3.40
CA SER A 230 -3.68 -28.78 -3.94
C SER A 230 -5.01 -28.66 -4.69
N GLY A 231 -4.99 -28.83 -6.01
CA GLY A 231 -6.18 -29.03 -6.82
C GLY A 231 -6.75 -27.78 -7.50
N ASN A 232 -6.94 -27.92 -8.81
CA ASN A 232 -7.82 -27.22 -9.75
C ASN A 232 -8.52 -25.93 -9.30
N CYS A 233 -8.05 -24.82 -9.89
CA CYS A 233 -8.79 -23.65 -10.35
C CYS A 233 -9.85 -23.02 -9.43
N ILE A 234 -9.57 -21.75 -9.10
CA ILE A 234 -10.58 -20.74 -8.75
C ILE A 234 -11.72 -20.78 -9.80
N PRO A 235 -13.01 -20.72 -9.42
CA PRO A 235 -14.12 -20.82 -10.37
C PRO A 235 -14.06 -19.73 -11.44
N SER A 236 -14.11 -20.09 -12.71
CA SER A 236 -14.37 -19.12 -13.77
C SER A 236 -15.84 -18.71 -13.73
N LEU A 237 -16.12 -17.40 -13.75
CA LEU A 237 -17.47 -16.84 -13.91
C LEU A 237 -17.92 -16.74 -15.39
N ASP A 238 -17.26 -17.44 -16.33
CA ASP A 238 -17.74 -17.56 -17.72
C ASP A 238 -18.23 -18.98 -18.06
N THR A 239 -19.37 -19.03 -18.76
CA THR A 239 -20.24 -20.20 -18.99
C THR A 239 -20.02 -20.86 -20.35
N ARG A 240 -19.06 -20.39 -21.15
CA ARG A 240 -18.93 -20.76 -22.57
C ARG A 240 -17.73 -21.65 -22.93
N ASN A 241 -16.80 -21.90 -22.02
CA ASN A 241 -15.69 -22.82 -22.27
C ASN A 241 -15.27 -23.55 -20.98
N PRO A 242 -15.96 -24.64 -20.61
CA PRO A 242 -15.55 -25.45 -19.46
C PRO A 242 -14.27 -26.19 -19.83
N SER A 243 -13.23 -26.08 -19.00
CA SER A 243 -11.95 -26.79 -19.07
C SER A 243 -10.97 -26.42 -20.20
N GLN A 244 -10.21 -25.34 -19.98
CA GLN A 244 -8.75 -25.42 -20.17
C GLN A 244 -8.07 -25.03 -18.85
N CYS A 245 -8.13 -25.96 -17.90
CA CYS A 245 -7.21 -26.00 -16.78
C CYS A 245 -5.83 -26.28 -17.36
N VAL A 246 -5.10 -25.25 -17.78
CA VAL A 246 -3.64 -25.41 -17.79
C VAL A 246 -3.28 -25.43 -16.32
N ASP A 247 -2.80 -26.57 -15.84
CA ASP A 247 -2.12 -26.67 -14.57
C ASP A 247 -0.97 -25.66 -14.61
N GLU A 248 -1.22 -24.41 -14.18
CA GLU A 248 -0.23 -23.34 -14.22
C GLU A 248 0.98 -23.70 -13.35
N GLY A 249 0.93 -24.81 -12.61
CA GLY A 249 2.02 -25.32 -11.80
C GLY A 249 2.33 -24.37 -10.66
N VAL A 250 1.33 -23.68 -10.09
CA VAL A 250 1.56 -22.74 -9.00
C VAL A 250 2.07 -23.50 -7.78
N ILE A 251 3.34 -23.29 -7.44
CA ILE A 251 3.99 -23.95 -6.29
C ILE A 251 3.83 -23.16 -5.00
N ALA A 252 3.65 -21.84 -5.14
CA ALA A 252 3.36 -20.94 -4.03
C ALA A 252 2.70 -19.66 -4.52
N LYS A 253 1.97 -18.99 -3.63
CA LYS A 253 1.37 -17.68 -3.87
C LYS A 253 1.81 -16.71 -2.80
N ILE A 254 2.32 -15.55 -3.21
CA ILE A 254 2.77 -14.49 -2.32
C ILE A 254 1.65 -13.47 -2.21
N PHE A 255 1.29 -13.08 -0.98
CA PHE A 255 0.34 -12.02 -0.69
C PHE A 255 1.03 -10.83 0.00
N ILE A 256 0.71 -9.62 -0.46
CA ILE A 256 1.20 -8.36 0.09
C ILE A 256 0.07 -7.72 0.91
N ASP A 257 0.33 -7.47 2.20
CA ASP A 257 -0.62 -6.94 3.20
C ASP A 257 -1.99 -7.68 3.21
N GLY A 258 -1.96 -8.96 2.82
CA GLY A 258 -3.12 -9.85 2.73
C GLY A 258 -4.10 -9.57 1.59
N GLY A 259 -3.82 -8.65 0.66
CA GLY A 259 -4.80 -8.28 -0.38
C GLY A 259 -4.26 -8.06 -1.79
N ALA A 260 -3.00 -8.36 -2.08
CA ALA A 260 -2.52 -8.42 -3.45
C ALA A 260 -1.65 -9.65 -3.65
N GLY A 261 -1.93 -10.42 -4.70
CA GLY A 261 -1.32 -11.73 -4.91
C GLY A 261 -0.39 -11.77 -6.12
N THR A 262 0.72 -12.49 -6.01
CA THR A 262 1.55 -12.88 -7.16
C THR A 262 1.93 -14.36 -7.04
N ASN A 263 1.98 -15.06 -8.18
CA ASN A 263 2.16 -16.52 -8.21
C ASN A 263 3.62 -16.87 -8.49
N ILE A 264 4.17 -17.81 -7.73
CA ILE A 264 5.41 -18.53 -8.06
C ILE A 264 5.01 -19.80 -8.77
N ILE A 265 5.59 -19.99 -9.95
CA ILE A 265 5.20 -21.02 -10.89
C ILE A 265 6.33 -22.06 -11.03
N LEU A 266 5.95 -23.33 -11.15
CA LEU A 266 6.85 -24.42 -11.50
C LEU A 266 7.41 -24.18 -12.91
N TRP A 267 8.72 -24.05 -12.96
CA TRP A 267 9.47 -23.88 -14.20
C TRP A 267 10.84 -24.55 -14.06
N ASP A 268 11.33 -25.14 -15.14
CA ASP A 268 12.59 -25.90 -15.20
C ASP A 268 13.78 -25.05 -15.68
N GLY A 269 13.56 -23.76 -15.93
CA GLY A 269 14.56 -22.85 -16.49
C GLY A 269 14.68 -22.93 -18.03
N ASN A 270 13.93 -23.80 -18.71
CA ASN A 270 14.02 -23.91 -20.16
C ASN A 270 13.08 -22.89 -20.85
N PRO A 271 13.57 -22.04 -21.76
CA PRO A 271 12.72 -21.13 -22.55
C PRO A 271 11.64 -21.83 -23.38
N ASP A 272 11.87 -23.07 -23.77
CA ASP A 272 10.88 -23.84 -24.52
C ASP A 272 9.77 -24.42 -23.63
N SER A 273 10.01 -24.49 -22.33
CA SER A 273 9.02 -24.84 -21.32
C SER A 273 8.11 -23.64 -21.04
N ARG A 274 6.83 -23.89 -20.77
CA ARG A 274 5.82 -22.86 -20.47
C ARG A 274 5.44 -21.90 -21.60
N LYS A 275 5.59 -22.33 -22.86
CA LYS A 275 5.07 -21.60 -24.04
C LYS A 275 3.58 -21.31 -23.99
N ASP A 276 2.79 -22.04 -23.18
CA ASP A 276 1.39 -21.72 -22.90
C ASP A 276 1.19 -20.31 -22.33
N LEU A 277 2.13 -19.80 -21.52
CA LEU A 277 2.04 -18.45 -20.98
C LEU A 277 2.09 -17.42 -22.11
N SER A 278 3.00 -17.60 -23.06
CA SER A 278 3.24 -16.68 -24.17
C SER A 278 2.03 -16.45 -25.12
N SER A 279 0.94 -17.21 -25.00
CA SER A 279 -0.29 -17.00 -25.78
C SER A 279 -1.32 -16.09 -25.09
N TRP A 280 -1.12 -15.73 -23.83
CA TRP A 280 -2.03 -14.85 -23.10
C TRP A 280 -1.99 -13.44 -23.67
N MET A 281 -3.16 -12.78 -23.73
CA MET A 281 -3.33 -11.45 -24.33
C MET A 281 -2.21 -10.47 -23.93
N GLN A 282 -1.91 -10.41 -22.64
CA GLN A 282 -0.96 -9.45 -22.08
C GLN A 282 0.52 -9.72 -22.43
N TYR A 283 0.85 -10.88 -22.99
CA TYR A 283 2.22 -11.27 -23.36
C TYR A 283 2.44 -11.35 -24.88
N LEU A 284 1.37 -11.25 -25.67
CA LEU A 284 1.48 -11.17 -27.12
C LEU A 284 2.45 -10.08 -27.60
N PRO A 285 2.57 -8.90 -26.93
CA PRO A 285 3.56 -7.91 -27.33
C PRO A 285 5.01 -8.40 -27.34
N PHE A 286 5.36 -9.36 -26.48
CA PHE A 286 6.72 -9.93 -26.43
C PHE A 286 7.09 -10.71 -27.69
N LYS A 287 6.12 -11.06 -28.55
CA LYS A 287 6.32 -11.75 -29.83
C LYS A 287 6.30 -10.81 -31.04
N MET A 288 6.10 -9.52 -30.83
CA MET A 288 6.06 -8.54 -31.92
C MET A 288 7.44 -8.17 -32.44
N ILE A 289 8.48 -8.41 -31.64
CA ILE A 289 9.86 -8.09 -31.92
C ILE A 289 10.65 -9.38 -31.71
N ASP A 290 11.57 -9.68 -32.63
CA ASP A 290 12.46 -10.84 -32.50
C ASP A 290 13.54 -10.55 -31.44
N ASP A 291 13.73 -11.49 -30.50
CA ASP A 291 14.69 -11.39 -29.37
C ASP A 291 14.69 -10.01 -28.68
N PRO A 292 13.53 -9.57 -28.14
CA PRO A 292 13.39 -8.21 -27.62
C PRO A 292 14.15 -8.04 -26.31
N LYS A 293 14.73 -6.86 -26.12
CA LYS A 293 15.21 -6.41 -24.80
C LYS A 293 14.05 -5.87 -23.97
N ILE A 294 13.72 -6.52 -22.86
CA ILE A 294 12.51 -6.25 -22.07
C ILE A 294 12.86 -5.73 -20.68
N LEU A 295 12.19 -4.65 -20.27
CA LEU A 295 12.12 -4.22 -18.86
C LEU A 295 10.76 -4.60 -18.28
N ILE A 296 10.74 -5.34 -17.17
CA ILE A 296 9.54 -5.68 -16.41
C ILE A 296 9.58 -4.95 -15.08
N ILE A 297 8.64 -4.03 -14.86
CA ILE A 297 8.48 -3.29 -13.61
C ILE A 297 7.43 -4.00 -12.76
N GLY A 298 7.77 -4.44 -11.53
CA GLY A 298 6.88 -5.22 -10.67
C GLY A 298 6.87 -6.70 -11.01
N SER A 299 8.04 -7.33 -11.15
CA SER A 299 8.15 -8.73 -11.59
C SER A 299 7.56 -9.76 -10.61
N GLY A 300 7.41 -9.43 -9.32
CA GLY A 300 6.65 -10.22 -8.36
C GLY A 300 7.12 -11.67 -8.23
N GLY A 301 6.17 -12.61 -8.34
CA GLY A 301 6.40 -14.06 -8.35
C GLY A 301 7.04 -14.57 -9.65
N GLY A 302 7.21 -13.71 -10.65
CA GLY A 302 8.06 -13.97 -11.81
C GLY A 302 7.36 -14.52 -13.06
N ARG A 303 6.03 -14.64 -13.03
CA ARG A 303 5.24 -15.15 -14.16
C ARG A 303 5.49 -14.39 -15.46
N ASP A 304 5.58 -13.06 -15.39
CA ASP A 304 5.79 -12.20 -16.56
C ASP A 304 7.20 -12.39 -17.15
N VAL A 305 8.18 -12.68 -16.30
CA VAL A 305 9.57 -12.97 -16.67
C VAL A 305 9.65 -14.28 -17.45
N ILE A 306 8.98 -15.33 -16.95
CA ILE A 306 8.89 -16.62 -17.64
C ILE A 306 8.19 -16.43 -19.00
N ALA A 307 7.12 -15.64 -19.05
CA ALA A 307 6.41 -15.37 -20.31
C ALA A 307 7.26 -14.59 -21.32
N ALA A 308 8.09 -13.66 -20.87
CA ALA A 308 9.05 -12.93 -21.72
C ALA A 308 10.09 -13.87 -22.32
N ILE A 309 10.71 -14.72 -21.50
CA ILE A 309 11.70 -15.72 -21.96
C ILE A 309 11.05 -16.74 -22.91
N ALA A 310 9.86 -17.25 -22.57
CA ALA A 310 9.10 -18.19 -23.40
C ALA A 310 8.60 -17.57 -24.72
N SER A 311 8.59 -16.24 -24.81
CA SER A 311 8.30 -15.49 -26.04
C SER A 311 9.55 -15.23 -26.89
N GLY A 312 10.74 -15.59 -26.41
CA GLY A 312 11.99 -15.55 -27.17
C GLY A 312 13.02 -14.52 -26.69
N SER A 313 12.75 -13.77 -25.62
CA SER A 313 13.68 -12.76 -25.09
C SER A 313 14.85 -13.40 -24.34
N LYS A 314 16.07 -12.93 -24.62
CA LYS A 314 17.30 -13.31 -23.91
C LYS A 314 17.91 -12.20 -23.05
N ASP A 315 17.29 -11.03 -23.02
CA ASP A 315 17.69 -9.87 -22.19
C ASP A 315 16.44 -9.31 -21.49
N VAL A 316 16.15 -9.86 -20.31
CA VAL A 316 15.01 -9.46 -19.48
C VAL A 316 15.51 -8.80 -18.21
N THR A 317 15.37 -7.48 -18.12
CA THR A 317 15.61 -6.73 -16.89
C THR A 317 14.36 -6.73 -16.04
N THR A 318 14.47 -7.12 -14.76
CA THR A 318 13.33 -7.15 -13.83
C THR A 318 13.57 -6.20 -12.68
N VAL A 319 12.55 -5.41 -12.32
CA VAL A 319 12.60 -4.49 -11.20
C VAL A 319 11.50 -4.85 -10.20
N GLU A 320 11.89 -5.29 -9.01
CA GLU A 320 10.96 -5.62 -7.92
C GLU A 320 11.27 -4.75 -6.70
N ILE A 321 10.30 -3.97 -6.24
CA ILE A 321 10.49 -3.05 -5.11
C ILE A 321 10.69 -3.81 -3.79
N ASN A 322 10.13 -5.01 -3.68
CA ASN A 322 10.11 -5.76 -2.43
C ASN A 322 11.25 -6.80 -2.34
N PRO A 323 12.29 -6.56 -1.51
CA PRO A 323 13.39 -7.51 -1.35
C PRO A 323 12.93 -8.87 -0.81
N ILE A 324 11.85 -8.92 -0.04
CA ILE A 324 11.33 -10.17 0.52
C ILE A 324 10.72 -11.04 -0.58
N ILE A 325 9.99 -10.45 -1.52
CA ILE A 325 9.42 -11.17 -2.68
C ILE A 325 10.56 -11.75 -3.52
N PHE A 326 11.54 -10.90 -3.84
CA PHE A 326 12.73 -11.29 -4.58
C PHE A 326 13.45 -12.49 -3.95
N GLN A 327 13.77 -12.40 -2.65
CA GLN A 327 14.44 -13.47 -1.90
C GLN A 327 13.55 -14.73 -1.77
N THR A 328 12.24 -14.56 -1.66
CA THR A 328 11.29 -15.68 -1.57
C THR A 328 11.30 -16.48 -2.86
N VAL A 329 11.14 -15.85 -4.03
CA VAL A 329 11.20 -16.54 -5.33
C VAL A 329 12.55 -17.23 -5.51
N ARG A 330 13.65 -16.54 -5.19
CA ARG A 330 15.01 -17.11 -5.24
C ARG A 330 15.15 -18.36 -4.36
N SER A 331 14.49 -18.40 -3.21
CA SER A 331 14.54 -19.55 -2.30
C SER A 331 13.85 -20.82 -2.82
N TYR A 332 12.98 -20.72 -3.84
CA TYR A 332 12.42 -21.90 -4.52
C TYR A 332 13.41 -22.56 -5.48
N GLY A 333 14.50 -21.87 -5.83
CA GLY A 333 15.62 -22.40 -6.62
C GLY A 333 15.17 -23.10 -7.90
N ASP A 334 15.63 -24.33 -8.10
CA ASP A 334 15.32 -25.17 -9.26
C ASP A 334 13.81 -25.38 -9.50
N ARG A 335 12.97 -25.35 -8.44
CA ARG A 335 11.51 -25.49 -8.60
C ARG A 335 10.89 -24.29 -9.32
N ALA A 336 11.53 -23.13 -9.25
CA ALA A 336 11.15 -21.92 -9.97
C ALA A 336 12.14 -21.59 -11.10
N GLY A 337 12.91 -22.58 -11.57
CA GLY A 337 13.86 -22.44 -12.68
C GLY A 337 15.01 -21.48 -12.39
N ASN A 338 15.34 -21.26 -11.10
CA ASN A 338 16.27 -20.23 -10.65
C ASN A 338 15.98 -18.86 -11.30
N LEU A 339 14.70 -18.50 -11.45
CA LEU A 339 14.24 -17.39 -12.28
C LEU A 339 15.06 -16.10 -12.18
N TYR A 340 15.31 -15.62 -10.96
CA TYR A 340 16.01 -14.36 -10.74
C TYR A 340 17.55 -14.46 -10.86
N ASP A 341 18.08 -15.68 -10.98
CA ASP A 341 19.48 -15.98 -11.27
C ASP A 341 19.66 -16.58 -12.68
N HIS A 342 18.59 -16.61 -13.48
CA HIS A 342 18.61 -17.19 -14.82
C HIS A 342 19.50 -16.37 -15.77
N GLU A 343 20.17 -17.02 -16.73
CA GLU A 343 21.19 -16.38 -17.58
C GLU A 343 20.66 -15.20 -18.42
N TYR A 344 19.37 -15.23 -18.76
CA TYR A 344 18.68 -14.18 -19.53
C TYR A 344 18.05 -13.08 -18.65
N VAL A 345 18.22 -13.13 -17.32
CA VAL A 345 17.53 -12.24 -16.38
C VAL A 345 18.50 -11.33 -15.63
N HIS A 346 18.27 -10.03 -15.74
CA HIS A 346 18.96 -8.98 -14.99
C HIS A 346 18.08 -8.47 -13.86
N SER A 347 18.24 -9.08 -12.70
CA SER A 347 17.43 -8.83 -11.51
C SER A 347 17.85 -7.59 -10.73
N ASN A 348 16.91 -6.69 -10.46
CA ASN A 348 17.12 -5.48 -9.67
C ASN A 348 16.06 -5.33 -8.57
N VAL A 349 16.51 -5.08 -7.34
CA VAL A 349 15.62 -4.73 -6.22
C VAL A 349 15.61 -3.21 -6.09
N ASP A 350 14.57 -2.58 -6.64
CA ASP A 350 14.49 -1.12 -6.77
C ASP A 350 13.03 -0.68 -6.99
N GLU A 351 12.76 0.61 -6.83
CA GLU A 351 11.47 1.18 -7.25
C GLU A 351 11.49 1.42 -8.77
N GLY A 352 10.39 1.05 -9.44
CA GLY A 352 10.28 0.99 -10.90
C GLY A 352 10.68 2.27 -11.61
N ARG A 353 10.10 3.40 -11.22
CA ARG A 353 10.38 4.69 -11.85
C ARG A 353 11.78 5.19 -11.51
N SER A 354 12.21 5.01 -10.26
CA SER A 354 13.53 5.34 -9.77
C SER A 354 14.64 4.60 -10.52
N PHE A 355 14.41 3.32 -10.85
CA PHE A 355 15.32 2.52 -11.68
C PHE A 355 15.41 3.11 -13.09
N VAL A 356 14.27 3.36 -13.75
CA VAL A 356 14.24 3.93 -15.10
C VAL A 356 14.96 5.27 -15.14
N SER A 357 14.67 6.17 -14.21
CA SER A 357 15.28 7.50 -14.13
C SER A 357 16.82 7.48 -14.02
N ARG A 358 17.39 6.44 -13.39
CA ARG A 358 18.85 6.26 -13.28
C ARG A 358 19.46 5.46 -14.41
N SER A 359 18.66 4.67 -15.11
CA SER A 359 19.14 3.84 -16.21
C SER A 359 19.60 4.72 -17.37
N GLN A 360 20.54 4.20 -18.15
CA GLN A 360 20.90 4.76 -19.46
C GLN A 360 20.58 3.76 -20.58
N GLU A 361 20.02 2.61 -20.23
CA GLU A 361 19.67 1.55 -21.16
C GLU A 361 18.37 1.86 -21.90
N LYS A 362 18.26 1.35 -23.13
CA LYS A 362 17.03 1.39 -23.90
C LYS A 362 16.45 0.01 -24.07
N PHE A 363 15.12 -0.05 -24.10
CA PHE A 363 14.35 -1.28 -24.15
C PHE A 363 13.46 -1.30 -25.39
N ASP A 364 13.22 -2.49 -25.92
CA ASP A 364 12.22 -2.73 -26.95
C ASP A 364 10.82 -2.79 -26.35
N ILE A 365 10.70 -3.33 -25.14
CA ILE A 365 9.44 -3.39 -24.42
C ILE A 365 9.65 -3.01 -22.97
N ILE A 366 8.90 -2.01 -22.50
CA ILE A 366 8.75 -1.70 -21.08
C ILE A 366 7.37 -2.21 -20.66
N TYR A 367 7.34 -3.23 -19.81
CA TYR A 367 6.16 -3.93 -19.36
C TYR A 367 5.81 -3.55 -17.93
N ILE A 368 4.58 -3.04 -17.72
CA ILE A 368 4.08 -2.54 -16.44
C ILE A 368 2.77 -3.28 -16.08
N PRO A 369 2.86 -4.51 -15.55
CA PRO A 369 1.70 -5.31 -15.14
C PRO A 369 1.30 -5.01 -13.70
N PHE A 370 0.05 -4.60 -13.44
CA PHE A 370 -0.55 -4.55 -12.09
C PHE A 370 0.43 -4.21 -10.93
N VAL A 371 1.24 -3.15 -11.07
CA VAL A 371 2.38 -2.86 -10.17
C VAL A 371 1.93 -2.33 -8.79
N ASP A 372 0.64 -2.45 -8.46
CA ASP A 372 0.06 -1.96 -7.21
C ASP A 372 -0.72 -3.05 -6.49
N THR A 373 -0.76 -2.96 -5.17
CA THR A 373 -1.47 -3.92 -4.36
C THR A 373 -2.99 -3.73 -4.47
N TRP A 374 -3.73 -4.71 -5.01
CA TRP A 374 -5.20 -4.68 -5.11
C TRP A 374 -5.94 -4.37 -3.78
N ALA A 375 -5.35 -4.74 -2.63
CA ALA A 375 -5.81 -4.37 -1.28
C ALA A 375 -6.03 -2.85 -1.09
N SER A 376 -5.23 -2.07 -1.79
CA SER A 376 -5.24 -0.62 -1.74
C SER A 376 -6.36 -0.06 -2.65
N VAL A 377 -6.48 -0.58 -3.89
CA VAL A 377 -7.42 -0.13 -4.94
C VAL A 377 -8.90 -0.46 -4.64
N SER A 378 -9.19 -1.70 -4.22
CA SER A 378 -10.56 -2.20 -4.02
C SER A 378 -11.27 -1.62 -2.78
N SER A 379 -10.52 -1.01 -1.87
CA SER A 379 -11.04 -0.52 -0.58
C SER A 379 -11.48 0.95 -0.59
N GLY A 380 -11.46 1.63 -1.75
CA GLY A 380 -11.86 3.04 -1.91
C GLY A 380 -10.92 4.06 -1.25
N GLY A 381 -10.01 3.63 -0.38
CA GLY A 381 -9.07 4.48 0.35
C GLY A 381 -7.92 5.03 -0.49
N LEU A 382 -7.74 4.56 -1.73
CA LEU A 382 -6.64 4.97 -2.62
C LEU A 382 -6.97 5.97 -3.71
N GLY A 383 -8.13 6.61 -3.66
CA GLY A 383 -8.30 7.88 -4.36
C GLY A 383 -7.24 8.94 -3.94
N VAL A 384 -6.43 8.66 -2.90
CA VAL A 384 -5.46 9.57 -2.30
C VAL A 384 -4.06 8.98 -2.10
N SER A 385 -3.70 7.79 -2.62
CA SER A 385 -2.28 7.39 -2.64
C SER A 385 -1.63 7.83 -3.93
N GLU A 386 -0.45 8.39 -3.78
CA GLU A 386 0.41 8.79 -4.88
C GLU A 386 0.89 7.55 -5.64
N ASN A 387 0.79 7.60 -6.96
CA ASN A 387 1.30 6.62 -7.89
C ASN A 387 1.99 7.33 -9.06
N PHE A 388 3.31 7.33 -9.00
CA PHE A 388 4.17 7.99 -9.97
C PHE A 388 4.44 7.14 -11.21
N LEU A 389 4.03 5.87 -11.25
CA LEU A 389 4.28 4.97 -12.37
C LEU A 389 3.40 5.27 -13.58
N TYR A 390 2.20 5.82 -13.38
CA TYR A 390 1.20 6.04 -14.42
C TYR A 390 0.93 7.52 -14.71
N THR A 391 1.84 8.41 -14.30
CA THR A 391 1.76 9.85 -14.61
C THR A 391 2.27 10.11 -16.03
N LYS A 392 1.93 11.28 -16.58
CA LYS A 392 2.47 11.74 -17.87
C LYS A 392 4.00 11.79 -17.85
N GLU A 393 4.59 12.26 -16.77
CA GLU A 393 6.04 12.33 -16.58
C GLU A 393 6.66 10.94 -16.48
N GLY A 394 6.04 10.00 -15.77
CA GLY A 394 6.47 8.59 -15.75
C GLY A 394 6.43 7.95 -17.15
N PHE A 395 5.35 8.15 -17.90
CA PHE A 395 5.27 7.66 -19.28
C PHE A 395 6.25 8.35 -20.23
N GLN A 396 6.57 9.63 -20.01
CA GLN A 396 7.63 10.32 -20.75
C GLN A 396 8.99 9.67 -20.49
N GLU A 397 9.31 9.39 -19.22
CA GLU A 397 10.55 8.68 -18.87
C GLU A 397 10.62 7.31 -19.55
N TYR A 398 9.54 6.52 -19.54
CA TYR A 398 9.52 5.24 -20.25
C TYR A 398 9.72 5.43 -21.75
N TYR A 399 9.05 6.41 -22.36
CA TYR A 399 9.15 6.72 -23.79
C TYR A 399 10.58 7.10 -24.21
N ASP A 400 11.29 7.83 -23.37
CA ASP A 400 12.69 8.24 -23.61
C ASP A 400 13.65 7.04 -23.57
N HIS A 401 13.35 6.04 -22.74
CA HIS A 401 14.07 4.78 -22.62
C HIS A 401 13.61 3.70 -23.61
N LEU A 402 12.73 4.01 -24.56
CA LEU A 402 12.41 3.11 -25.66
C LEU A 402 13.40 3.24 -26.83
N ASN A 403 13.72 2.09 -27.43
CA ASN A 403 14.26 2.01 -28.79
C ASN A 403 13.26 2.57 -29.81
N GLU A 404 13.70 2.82 -31.06
CA GLU A 404 12.88 3.48 -32.09
C GLU A 404 11.53 2.80 -32.36
N ASN A 405 11.49 1.46 -32.31
CA ASN A 405 10.27 0.66 -32.48
C ASN A 405 9.72 0.13 -31.15
N GLY A 406 10.22 0.66 -30.04
CA GLY A 406 9.92 0.22 -28.71
C GLY A 406 8.50 0.55 -28.27
N LYS A 407 8.01 -0.19 -27.28
CA LYS A 407 6.61 -0.12 -26.81
C LYS A 407 6.55 -0.12 -25.29
N VAL A 408 5.68 0.71 -24.73
CA VAL A 408 5.25 0.57 -23.34
C VAL A 408 3.94 -0.22 -23.33
N VAL A 409 3.90 -1.28 -22.52
CA VAL A 409 2.75 -2.16 -22.38
C VAL A 409 2.29 -2.10 -20.93
N SER A 410 1.11 -1.52 -20.70
CA SER A 410 0.47 -1.44 -19.40
C SER A 410 -0.70 -2.41 -19.32
N VAL A 411 -0.79 -3.16 -18.22
CA VAL A 411 -1.87 -4.15 -18.01
C VAL A 411 -2.58 -3.84 -16.72
N ARG A 412 -3.86 -3.48 -16.83
CA ARG A 412 -4.72 -3.12 -15.68
C ARG A 412 -6.19 -3.48 -15.91
N TRP A 413 -7.11 -2.84 -15.20
CA TRP A 413 -8.54 -3.04 -15.31
C TRP A 413 -9.14 -2.22 -16.45
N LEU A 414 -10.36 -2.56 -16.87
CA LEU A 414 -11.02 -1.87 -17.99
C LEU A 414 -11.29 -0.40 -17.65
N ILE A 415 -11.67 -0.09 -16.42
CA ILE A 415 -11.90 1.27 -15.90
C ILE A 415 -10.70 2.22 -16.11
N ASP A 416 -9.48 1.69 -16.19
CA ASP A 416 -8.25 2.46 -16.40
C ASP A 416 -8.05 2.87 -17.87
N SER A 417 -8.66 2.11 -18.80
CA SER A 417 -8.42 2.25 -20.26
C SER A 417 -8.63 3.66 -20.80
N PRO A 418 -9.73 4.39 -20.48
CA PRO A 418 -9.92 5.73 -21.04
C PRO A 418 -8.85 6.72 -20.57
N ARG A 419 -8.34 6.54 -19.34
CA ARG A 419 -7.26 7.36 -18.77
C ARG A 419 -5.91 7.07 -19.42
N PHE A 420 -5.63 5.81 -19.79
CA PHE A 420 -4.46 5.49 -20.60
C PHE A 420 -4.53 6.17 -21.97
N VAL A 421 -5.68 6.13 -22.66
CA VAL A 421 -5.82 6.79 -23.97
C VAL A 421 -5.48 8.28 -23.90
N THR A 422 -6.07 9.00 -22.95
CA THR A 422 -5.85 10.45 -22.82
C THR A 422 -4.41 10.76 -22.43
N THR A 423 -3.81 9.93 -21.56
CA THR A 423 -2.40 10.07 -21.17
C THR A 423 -1.46 9.81 -22.33
N PHE A 424 -1.72 8.78 -23.14
CA PHE A 424 -0.91 8.44 -24.31
C PHE A 424 -1.05 9.47 -25.44
N ILE A 425 -2.24 10.03 -25.65
CA ILE A 425 -2.41 11.13 -26.59
C ILE A 425 -1.52 12.31 -26.20
N GLN A 426 -1.61 12.76 -24.94
CA GLN A 426 -0.81 13.88 -24.46
C GLN A 426 0.71 13.59 -24.55
N LEU A 427 1.12 12.37 -24.21
CA LEU A 427 2.50 11.91 -24.36
C LEU A 427 2.98 12.05 -25.82
N LEU A 428 2.21 11.52 -26.77
CA LEU A 428 2.58 11.52 -28.18
C LEU A 428 2.56 12.94 -28.77
N GLU A 429 1.59 13.78 -28.41
CA GLU A 429 1.55 15.19 -28.81
C GLU A 429 2.74 15.99 -28.28
N ASN A 430 3.15 15.76 -27.03
CA ASN A 430 4.35 16.37 -26.45
C ASN A 430 5.63 15.95 -27.18
N ASN A 431 5.63 14.77 -27.80
CA ASN A 431 6.72 14.24 -28.62
C ASN A 431 6.56 14.56 -30.12
N GLY A 432 5.66 15.49 -30.48
CA GLY A 432 5.52 16.04 -31.83
C GLY A 432 4.61 15.26 -32.77
N ILE A 433 3.86 14.27 -32.29
CA ILE A 433 2.91 13.50 -33.10
C ILE A 433 1.55 14.22 -33.09
N PRO A 434 0.99 14.61 -34.25
CA PRO A 434 -0.31 15.27 -34.29
C PRO A 434 -1.42 14.37 -33.73
N LEU A 435 -2.42 14.95 -33.04
CA LEU A 435 -3.59 14.23 -32.50
C LEU A 435 -4.23 13.23 -33.49
N LYS A 436 -4.32 13.62 -34.77
CA LYS A 436 -4.90 12.77 -35.82
C LYS A 436 -4.07 11.52 -36.15
N ASP A 437 -2.80 11.50 -35.77
CA ASP A 437 -1.89 10.38 -35.99
C ASP A 437 -1.64 9.56 -34.72
N THR A 438 -1.94 10.09 -33.53
CA THR A 438 -1.67 9.39 -32.25
C THR A 438 -2.37 8.04 -32.16
N TYR A 439 -3.55 7.86 -32.78
CA TYR A 439 -4.24 6.57 -32.76
C TYR A 439 -3.41 5.45 -33.39
N LYS A 440 -2.52 5.75 -34.35
CA LYS A 440 -1.64 4.77 -35.02
C LYS A 440 -0.57 4.19 -34.08
N HIS A 441 -0.39 4.80 -32.91
CA HIS A 441 0.60 4.43 -31.90
C HIS A 441 -0.03 3.74 -30.69
N ILE A 442 -1.36 3.59 -30.64
CA ILE A 442 -2.08 3.06 -29.48
C ILE A 442 -2.80 1.77 -29.86
N ILE A 443 -2.73 0.75 -28.99
CA ILE A 443 -3.57 -0.46 -29.07
C ILE A 443 -4.17 -0.73 -27.70
N ILE A 444 -5.47 -1.03 -27.65
CA ILE A 444 -6.18 -1.43 -26.44
C ILE A 444 -7.04 -2.66 -26.72
N ALA A 445 -6.85 -3.69 -25.89
CA ALA A 445 -7.66 -4.90 -25.89
C ALA A 445 -7.93 -5.39 -24.46
N THR A 446 -9.05 -6.08 -24.26
CA THR A 446 -9.50 -6.57 -22.96
C THR A 446 -9.91 -8.04 -23.04
N SER A 447 -9.70 -8.77 -21.95
CA SER A 447 -9.80 -10.23 -21.93
C SER A 447 -11.25 -10.72 -22.06
N GLU A 448 -12.20 -10.09 -21.37
CA GLU A 448 -13.57 -10.61 -21.23
C GLU A 448 -14.64 -9.65 -21.75
N SER A 449 -14.62 -8.40 -21.28
CA SER A 449 -15.71 -7.44 -21.46
C SER A 449 -15.18 -6.05 -21.80
N THR A 450 -15.86 -5.36 -22.73
CA THR A 450 -15.58 -3.96 -23.07
C THR A 450 -16.43 -2.96 -22.27
N THR A 451 -17.28 -3.44 -21.35
CA THR A 451 -18.25 -2.58 -20.64
C THR A 451 -18.36 -2.84 -19.14
N LYS A 452 -17.76 -3.92 -18.63
CA LYS A 452 -17.89 -4.36 -17.23
C LYS A 452 -16.54 -4.78 -16.70
N ASP A 453 -16.20 -4.27 -15.53
CA ASP A 453 -15.10 -4.77 -14.70
C ASP A 453 -15.57 -5.88 -13.74
N PRO A 454 -14.65 -6.73 -13.26
CA PRO A 454 -13.23 -6.77 -13.61
C PRO A 454 -13.00 -7.36 -15.01
N SER A 455 -12.20 -6.71 -15.85
CA SER A 455 -11.71 -7.29 -17.12
C SER A 455 -10.26 -6.86 -17.34
N VAL A 456 -9.35 -7.83 -17.43
CA VAL A 456 -7.91 -7.55 -17.64
C VAL A 456 -7.74 -6.90 -19.00
N THR A 457 -7.15 -5.71 -19.00
CA THR A 457 -7.07 -4.82 -20.15
C THR A 457 -5.62 -4.44 -20.38
N MET A 458 -5.16 -4.68 -21.61
CA MET A 458 -3.82 -4.31 -22.08
C MET A 458 -3.92 -3.02 -22.90
N ALA A 459 -3.13 -2.03 -22.53
CA ALA A 459 -2.96 -0.78 -23.25
C ALA A 459 -1.49 -0.65 -23.68
N ILE A 460 -1.26 -0.47 -24.97
CA ILE A 460 0.06 -0.35 -25.58
C ILE A 460 0.19 1.05 -26.16
N VAL A 461 1.31 1.72 -25.88
CA VAL A 461 1.77 2.89 -26.63
C VAL A 461 3.12 2.59 -27.28
N SER A 462 3.23 2.88 -28.57
CA SER A 462 4.41 2.60 -29.39
C SER A 462 5.10 3.90 -29.80
N LYS A 463 6.43 3.91 -29.78
CA LYS A 463 7.23 5.08 -30.22
C LYS A 463 7.07 5.37 -31.71
N SER A 464 7.00 4.30 -32.51
CA SER A 464 6.71 4.35 -33.94
C SER A 464 5.29 3.85 -34.24
N PRO A 465 4.63 4.29 -35.33
CA PRO A 465 3.32 3.77 -35.72
C PRO A 465 3.34 2.24 -35.85
N PHE A 466 2.29 1.56 -35.39
CA PHE A 466 2.19 0.12 -35.57
C PHE A 466 2.16 -0.25 -37.06
N THR A 467 2.96 -1.23 -37.44
CA THR A 467 2.99 -1.79 -38.78
C THR A 467 1.75 -2.64 -39.07
N GLU A 468 1.39 -2.81 -40.34
CA GLU A 468 0.27 -3.67 -40.73
C GLU A 468 0.45 -5.12 -40.27
N SER A 469 1.69 -5.62 -40.25
CA SER A 469 2.04 -6.95 -39.74
C SER A 469 1.80 -7.08 -38.24
N GLU A 470 2.19 -6.09 -37.44
CA GLU A 470 1.96 -6.06 -35.99
C GLU A 470 0.47 -5.98 -35.66
N VAL A 471 -0.25 -5.10 -36.36
CA VAL A 471 -1.70 -4.95 -36.23
C VAL A 471 -2.41 -6.27 -36.57
N SER A 472 -2.02 -6.91 -37.68
CA SER A 472 -2.64 -8.17 -38.11
C SER A 472 -2.33 -9.30 -37.14
N PHE A 473 -1.08 -9.44 -36.68
CA PHE A 473 -0.67 -10.43 -35.68
C PHE A 473 -1.50 -10.32 -34.39
N LEU A 474 -1.63 -9.13 -33.83
CA LEU A 474 -2.40 -8.91 -32.60
C LEU A 474 -3.89 -9.11 -32.84
N SER A 475 -4.46 -8.51 -33.89
CA SER A 475 -5.88 -8.62 -34.23
C SER A 475 -6.30 -10.08 -34.44
N ASP A 476 -5.53 -10.85 -35.19
CA ASP A 476 -5.81 -12.26 -35.46
C ASP A 476 -5.71 -13.09 -34.18
N SER A 477 -4.73 -12.80 -33.33
CA SER A 477 -4.58 -13.43 -32.02
C SER A 477 -5.74 -13.10 -31.08
N PHE A 478 -6.25 -11.86 -31.09
CA PHE A 478 -7.40 -11.46 -30.30
C PHE A 478 -8.67 -12.19 -30.75
N ILE A 479 -8.93 -12.22 -32.07
CA ILE A 479 -10.09 -12.93 -32.63
C ILE A 479 -10.02 -14.42 -32.31
N LYS A 480 -8.86 -15.05 -32.53
CA LYS A 480 -8.64 -16.48 -32.30
C LYS A 480 -8.91 -16.90 -30.85
N ASN A 481 -8.48 -16.08 -29.89
CA ASN A 481 -8.59 -16.39 -28.46
C ASN A 481 -9.83 -15.75 -27.79
N GLY A 482 -10.70 -15.09 -28.56
CA GLY A 482 -11.95 -14.51 -28.07
C GLY A 482 -11.82 -13.19 -27.30
N TYR A 483 -10.63 -12.59 -27.25
CA TYR A 483 -10.37 -11.30 -26.63
C TYR A 483 -11.11 -10.17 -27.36
N LYS A 484 -11.45 -9.10 -26.64
CA LYS A 484 -12.22 -7.97 -27.17
C LYS A 484 -11.29 -6.79 -27.47
N SER A 485 -11.26 -6.38 -28.73
CA SER A 485 -10.52 -5.20 -29.15
C SER A 485 -11.33 -3.92 -28.89
N ILE A 486 -10.69 -2.89 -28.33
CA ILE A 486 -11.29 -1.58 -28.06
C ILE A 486 -10.76 -0.53 -29.06
N LEU A 487 -9.44 -0.53 -29.26
CA LEU A 487 -8.73 0.37 -30.16
C LEU A 487 -7.59 -0.42 -30.82
N VAL A 488 -7.68 -0.65 -32.13
CA VAL A 488 -6.65 -1.27 -32.96
C VAL A 488 -6.58 -0.51 -34.30
N PRO A 489 -5.43 0.12 -34.63
CA PRO A 489 -5.28 0.95 -35.82
C PRO A 489 -5.72 0.23 -37.10
N GLY A 490 -6.57 0.87 -37.91
CA GLY A 490 -7.03 0.31 -39.20
C GLY A 490 -7.95 -0.92 -39.10
N LYS A 491 -8.33 -1.37 -37.89
CA LYS A 491 -9.22 -2.52 -37.68
C LYS A 491 -10.49 -2.15 -36.93
N ILE A 492 -10.36 -1.63 -35.71
CA ILE A 492 -11.50 -1.32 -34.86
C ILE A 492 -11.16 -0.15 -33.93
N MET A 493 -12.12 0.75 -33.75
CA MET A 493 -12.02 1.85 -32.80
C MET A 493 -13.42 2.13 -32.29
N MET A 494 -13.67 1.82 -31.01
CA MET A 494 -14.99 2.00 -30.40
C MET A 494 -15.27 3.47 -30.08
N GLU A 495 -16.52 3.93 -30.21
CA GLU A 495 -16.90 5.24 -29.68
C GLU A 495 -16.64 5.32 -28.17
N PRO A 496 -16.20 6.49 -27.63
CA PRO A 496 -16.08 7.79 -28.30
C PRO A 496 -14.70 8.09 -28.92
N TYR A 497 -13.84 7.08 -29.11
CA TYR A 497 -12.46 7.30 -29.55
C TYR A 497 -12.30 7.89 -30.98
N PRO A 498 -13.03 7.42 -32.02
CA PRO A 498 -12.91 8.00 -33.36
C PRO A 498 -13.19 9.51 -33.36
N SER A 499 -14.27 9.89 -32.68
CA SER A 499 -14.69 11.28 -32.52
C SER A 499 -13.64 12.15 -31.81
N LEU A 500 -12.93 11.59 -30.82
CA LEU A 500 -11.83 12.27 -30.14
C LEU A 500 -10.62 12.48 -31.07
N PHE A 501 -10.14 11.44 -31.75
CA PHE A 501 -8.95 11.52 -32.61
C PHE A 501 -9.18 12.38 -33.87
N GLU A 502 -10.41 12.44 -34.39
CA GLU A 502 -10.76 13.31 -35.51
C GLU A 502 -10.83 14.80 -35.12
N GLY A 503 -10.91 15.09 -33.82
CA GLY A 503 -11.10 16.44 -33.27
C GLY A 503 -12.56 16.91 -33.30
N ASN A 504 -13.52 15.99 -33.46
CA ASN A 504 -14.96 16.30 -33.45
C ASN A 504 -15.47 16.51 -32.01
N VAL A 505 -14.78 15.93 -31.03
CA VAL A 505 -15.07 16.04 -29.59
C VAL A 505 -13.83 16.61 -28.90
N SER A 506 -14.01 17.67 -28.12
CA SER A 506 -12.94 18.23 -27.28
C SER A 506 -12.60 17.32 -26.09
N PHE A 507 -11.41 17.47 -25.51
CA PHE A 507 -11.04 16.70 -24.32
C PHE A 507 -12.02 16.90 -23.15
N GLU A 508 -12.50 18.12 -22.92
CA GLU A 508 -13.47 18.41 -21.86
C GLU A 508 -14.81 17.68 -22.08
N GLU A 509 -15.30 17.67 -23.33
CA GLU A 509 -16.48 16.90 -23.70
C GLU A 509 -16.24 15.41 -23.52
N PHE A 510 -15.11 14.87 -23.98
CA PHE A 510 -14.73 13.47 -23.77
C PHE A 510 -14.66 13.12 -22.28
N TYR A 511 -14.05 13.98 -21.45
CA TYR A 511 -14.00 13.77 -20.01
C TYR A 511 -15.40 13.73 -19.40
N SER A 512 -16.33 14.56 -19.86
CA SER A 512 -17.70 14.60 -19.35
C SER A 512 -18.53 13.35 -19.70
N MET A 513 -18.16 12.59 -20.73
CA MET A 513 -18.86 11.37 -21.15
C MET A 513 -18.71 10.21 -20.16
N TYR A 514 -17.65 10.22 -19.33
CA TYR A 514 -17.38 9.17 -18.36
C TYR A 514 -17.86 9.57 -16.96
N SER A 515 -18.47 8.63 -16.23
CA SER A 515 -18.80 8.80 -14.81
C SER A 515 -17.55 8.87 -13.92
N THR A 516 -16.40 8.43 -14.43
CA THR A 516 -15.11 8.41 -13.74
C THR A 516 -14.17 9.49 -14.27
N LYS A 517 -13.16 9.86 -13.46
CA LYS A 517 -12.02 10.70 -13.89
C LYS A 517 -11.23 9.94 -14.95
N VAL A 518 -11.05 10.55 -16.12
CA VAL A 518 -10.34 9.97 -17.26
C VAL A 518 -9.31 10.94 -17.86
N HIS A 519 -9.08 12.09 -17.21
CA HIS A 519 -8.03 13.02 -17.60
C HIS A 519 -6.64 12.45 -17.25
N PRO A 520 -5.58 12.86 -17.96
CA PRO A 520 -4.22 12.48 -17.62
C PRO A 520 -3.84 12.90 -16.20
N VAL A 521 -2.89 12.18 -15.61
CA VAL A 521 -2.39 12.38 -14.24
C VAL A 521 -0.97 12.92 -14.31
N THR A 522 -0.60 13.84 -13.41
CA THR A 522 0.74 14.45 -13.34
C THR A 522 1.43 14.09 -12.03
N ASP A 523 2.74 14.31 -11.97
CA ASP A 523 3.51 14.20 -10.71
C ASP A 523 3.06 15.17 -9.62
N ASP A 524 2.54 16.35 -9.98
CA ASP A 524 1.96 17.29 -9.02
C ASP A 524 0.62 16.82 -8.44
N SER A 525 -0.02 15.82 -9.06
CA SER A 525 -1.29 15.24 -8.61
C SER A 525 -1.35 13.73 -8.99
N PRO A 526 -0.50 12.88 -8.40
CA PRO A 526 -0.20 11.52 -8.88
C PRO A 526 -1.26 10.50 -8.47
N PHE A 527 -2.54 10.86 -8.50
CA PHE A 527 -3.65 10.02 -8.01
C PHE A 527 -4.31 9.21 -9.15
N PHE A 528 -3.53 8.32 -9.78
CA PHE A 528 -4.00 7.53 -10.92
C PHE A 528 -5.21 6.63 -10.59
N LEU A 529 -5.32 6.16 -9.35
CA LEU A 529 -6.38 5.26 -8.91
C LEU A 529 -7.61 5.99 -8.36
N SER A 530 -7.63 7.33 -8.43
CA SER A 530 -8.79 8.14 -8.05
C SER A 530 -9.78 8.27 -9.20
N PHE A 531 -10.84 7.47 -9.23
CA PHE A 531 -11.84 7.51 -10.29
C PHE A 531 -13.07 8.36 -9.99
N GLU A 532 -13.43 8.59 -8.72
CA GLU A 532 -14.70 9.25 -8.36
C GLU A 532 -14.78 10.73 -8.78
N LYS A 533 -15.96 11.16 -9.26
CA LYS A 533 -16.30 12.54 -9.63
C LYS A 533 -17.50 13.04 -8.81
N PRO A 534 -17.56 14.33 -8.39
CA PRO A 534 -16.47 15.30 -8.39
C PRO A 534 -15.44 15.03 -7.28
N LEU A 535 -15.90 14.55 -6.13
CA LEU A 535 -15.11 14.08 -4.99
C LEU A 535 -15.58 12.67 -4.60
N PRO A 536 -14.73 11.86 -3.95
CA PRO A 536 -15.18 10.59 -3.41
C PRO A 536 -16.34 10.75 -2.44
N SER A 537 -17.38 9.94 -2.57
CA SER A 537 -18.59 9.98 -1.73
C SER A 537 -18.28 9.88 -0.23
N ILE A 538 -17.25 9.09 0.11
CA ILE A 538 -16.77 8.95 1.48
C ILE A 538 -16.12 10.24 1.98
N LEU A 539 -15.40 10.97 1.14
CA LEU A 539 -14.76 12.24 1.49
C LEU A 539 -15.81 13.33 1.67
N GLU A 540 -16.82 13.37 0.80
CA GLU A 540 -17.97 14.27 0.94
C GLU A 540 -18.70 14.02 2.28
N THR A 541 -18.97 12.75 2.59
CA THR A 541 -19.59 12.35 3.86
C THR A 541 -18.73 12.76 5.06
N LEU A 542 -17.42 12.50 5.01
CA LEU A 542 -16.48 12.88 6.08
C LEU A 542 -16.39 14.39 6.24
N LEU A 543 -16.43 15.15 5.15
CA LEU A 543 -16.42 16.61 5.18
C LEU A 543 -17.67 17.14 5.88
N TYR A 544 -18.86 16.66 5.51
CA TYR A 544 -20.10 17.06 6.17
C TYR A 544 -20.13 16.68 7.65
N ILE A 545 -19.71 15.46 7.99
CA ILE A 545 -19.60 15.01 9.38
C ILE A 545 -18.63 15.90 10.15
N SER A 546 -17.47 16.22 9.58
CA SER A 546 -16.46 17.08 10.22
C SER A 546 -17.01 18.49 10.45
N ILE A 547 -17.70 19.07 9.47
CA ILE A 547 -18.35 20.39 9.60
C ILE A 547 -19.40 20.35 10.72
N ILE A 548 -20.21 19.29 10.80
CA ILE A 548 -21.22 19.13 11.86
C ILE A 548 -20.55 19.01 13.23
N ILE A 549 -19.49 18.22 13.36
CA ILE A 549 -18.74 18.04 14.61
C ILE A 549 -18.12 19.37 15.03
N VAL A 550 -17.41 20.06 14.14
CA VAL A 550 -16.81 21.38 14.43
C VAL A 550 -17.89 22.39 14.81
N GLY A 551 -19.01 22.42 14.08
CA GLY A 551 -20.17 23.25 14.40
C GLY A 551 -20.71 22.97 15.80
N ALA A 552 -20.88 21.70 16.17
CA ALA A 552 -21.31 21.30 17.51
C ALA A 552 -20.29 21.72 18.57
N PHE A 553 -18.99 21.52 18.34
CA PHE A 553 -17.91 21.91 19.25
C PHE A 553 -17.76 23.42 19.43
N LEU A 554 -18.16 24.23 18.45
CA LEU A 554 -18.17 25.69 18.59
C LEU A 554 -19.47 26.20 19.22
N VAL A 555 -20.62 25.68 18.78
CA VAL A 555 -21.95 26.19 19.16
C VAL A 555 -22.34 25.74 20.57
N ILE A 556 -22.06 24.49 20.97
CA ILE A 556 -22.47 23.98 22.29
C ILE A 556 -21.76 24.74 23.42
N PRO A 557 -20.44 24.95 23.42
CA PRO A 557 -19.78 25.76 24.43
C PRO A 557 -20.22 27.22 24.38
N PHE A 558 -20.47 27.78 23.19
CA PHE A 558 -20.97 29.15 23.05
C PHE A 558 -22.34 29.33 23.72
N ILE A 559 -23.28 28.42 23.50
CA ILE A 559 -24.60 28.43 24.14
C ILE A 559 -24.46 28.22 25.66
N TRP A 560 -23.63 27.25 26.07
CA TRP A 560 -23.40 26.93 27.48
C TRP A 560 -22.79 28.13 28.25
N LEU A 561 -21.76 28.77 27.68
CA LEU A 561 -21.13 29.97 28.26
C LEU A 561 -22.08 31.16 28.32
N ARG A 562 -22.94 31.36 27.32
CA ARG A 562 -23.96 32.41 27.33
C ARG A 562 -25.06 32.16 28.37
N SER A 563 -25.36 30.89 28.68
CA SER A 563 -26.32 30.50 29.71
C SER A 563 -25.76 30.55 31.15
N SER A 564 -24.43 30.64 31.30
CA SER A 564 -23.76 30.73 32.60
C SER A 564 -23.71 32.18 33.09
N GLU A 565 -24.27 32.49 34.25
CA GLU A 565 -24.32 33.86 34.83
C GLU A 565 -22.95 34.47 35.19
N LYS A 566 -21.84 33.72 35.05
CA LYS A 566 -20.50 34.24 35.31
C LYS A 566 -19.95 34.97 34.07
N LYS A 567 -19.99 36.30 34.09
CA LYS A 567 -19.25 37.16 33.14
C LYS A 567 -17.75 36.84 33.19
N SER A 568 -17.29 36.03 32.24
CA SER A 568 -15.86 35.89 31.92
C SER A 568 -15.37 37.16 31.21
N GLU A 569 -14.23 37.72 31.65
CA GLU A 569 -13.60 38.92 31.05
C GLU A 569 -13.05 38.68 29.63
N LEU A 570 -12.88 37.42 29.22
CA LEU A 570 -12.44 37.09 27.86
C LEU A 570 -13.60 37.27 26.88
N ALA A 571 -13.44 38.22 25.94
CA ALA A 571 -14.35 38.39 24.82
C ALA A 571 -14.42 37.07 24.02
N ILE A 572 -15.59 36.46 24.05
CA ILE A 572 -15.87 35.12 23.50
C ILE A 572 -15.55 35.06 22.01
N SER A 573 -15.74 36.17 21.28
CA SER A 573 -15.37 36.31 19.87
C SER A 573 -13.87 36.09 19.64
N SER A 574 -12.99 36.59 20.52
CA SER A 574 -11.54 36.43 20.37
C SER A 574 -11.10 34.99 20.63
N VAL A 575 -11.74 34.29 21.57
CA VAL A 575 -11.42 32.88 21.88
C VAL A 575 -11.84 31.97 20.74
N VAL A 576 -13.04 32.17 20.19
CA VAL A 576 -13.53 31.39 19.04
C VAL A 576 -12.66 31.63 17.80
N ILE A 577 -12.31 32.89 17.52
CA ILE A 577 -11.41 33.22 16.40
C ILE A 577 -10.01 32.64 16.63
N TYR A 578 -9.48 32.68 17.86
CA TYR A 578 -8.18 32.12 18.18
C TYR A 578 -8.12 30.61 17.97
N PHE A 579 -9.12 29.87 18.46
CA PHE A 579 -9.16 28.42 18.27
C PHE A 579 -9.51 28.03 16.82
N ALA A 580 -10.32 28.82 16.11
CA ALA A 580 -10.55 28.64 14.68
C ALA A 580 -9.32 28.97 13.81
N ALA A 581 -8.41 29.82 14.28
CA ALA A 581 -7.17 30.15 13.59
C ALA A 581 -6.02 29.18 13.90
N LEU A 582 -6.15 28.35 14.94
CA LEU A 582 -5.19 27.29 15.29
C LEU A 582 -5.44 25.97 14.53
N GLY A 583 -6.61 25.83 13.89
CA GLY A 583 -7.04 24.64 13.15
C GLY A 583 -7.07 24.86 11.66
#